data_AF-A0A141RIW3-F1
#
_entry.id   AF-A0A141RIW3-F1
#
_cell.length_a   1.000
_cell.length_b   1.000
_cell.length_c   1.000
_cell.angle_alpha   90.00
_cell.angle_beta   90.00
_cell.angle_gamma   90.00
#
_symmetry.space_group_name_H-M   'P 1'
#
loop_
_entity.id
_entity.type
_entity.pdbx_description
1 polymer ?
#
loop_
_entity_poly.entity_id
_entity_poly.type
_entity_poly.pdbx_seq_one_letter_code
_entity_poly.pdbx_strand_id
1 'polypeptide(L)'
;MAQQYGGFLQSLATVRDAKTGRLSSWDQSGKNQDYWLIGPGESVTLADIQGAGCITHIWMTQFCRRVLGASVIDPKMGQWIAPVNEIHNALGVCWEVADPHYYRKVLIKMYWDNAEEPSVVVPLGDFFCIGHSMPGNINTLPINISTKPEERYKFGGSAALNCFFPMPFNTRAVIEIENQNDIPYGQYFYIDYEM
;
A
#
# COMPACT_ATOMS: atom_id res chain seq x y z
N MET A 1 -11.70 -45.33 -6.74
CA MET A 1 -11.16 -43.99 -7.02
C MET A 1 -11.45 -43.13 -5.80
N ALA A 2 -10.44 -42.48 -5.21
CA ALA A 2 -10.68 -41.56 -4.10
C ALA A 2 -11.45 -40.34 -4.63
N GLN A 3 -12.54 -39.98 -3.95
CA GLN A 3 -13.38 -38.85 -4.32
C GLN A 3 -12.60 -37.56 -4.12
N GLN A 4 -12.28 -36.85 -5.21
CA GLN A 4 -11.77 -35.48 -5.14
C GLN A 4 -12.92 -34.59 -4.70
N TYR A 5 -12.91 -34.18 -3.44
CA TYR A 5 -13.77 -33.11 -2.97
C TYR A 5 -13.20 -31.80 -3.53
N GLY A 6 -13.98 -31.04 -4.31
CA GLY A 6 -13.59 -29.73 -4.82
C GLY A 6 -14.04 -28.65 -3.83
N GLY A 7 -13.12 -27.91 -3.23
CA GLY A 7 -13.44 -26.85 -2.28
C GLY A 7 -12.28 -25.89 -2.03
N PHE A 8 -12.59 -24.67 -1.57
CA PHE A 8 -11.61 -23.60 -1.36
C PHE A 8 -10.47 -23.98 -0.39
N LEU A 9 -10.78 -24.78 0.64
CA LEU A 9 -9.81 -25.21 1.65
C LEU A 9 -9.20 -26.59 1.38
N GLN A 10 -9.57 -27.24 0.27
CA GLN A 10 -9.23 -28.64 0.01
C GLN A 10 -7.71 -28.87 -0.01
N SER A 11 -6.96 -27.95 -0.60
CA SER A 11 -5.50 -28.06 -0.74
C SER A 11 -4.73 -27.40 0.40
N LEU A 12 -5.39 -26.92 1.46
CA LEU A 12 -4.71 -26.15 2.52
C LEU A 12 -3.68 -27.00 3.30
N ALA A 13 -3.97 -28.29 3.48
CA ALA A 13 -3.06 -29.24 4.13
C ALA A 13 -2.11 -29.94 3.14
N THR A 14 -2.08 -29.52 1.87
CA THR A 14 -1.19 -30.08 0.86
C THR A 14 0.10 -29.29 0.82
N VAL A 15 1.23 -29.98 0.99
CA VAL A 15 2.56 -29.37 0.84
C VAL A 15 2.75 -28.93 -0.61
N ARG A 16 3.21 -27.70 -0.80
CA ARG A 16 3.56 -27.14 -2.11
C ARG A 16 5.07 -27.08 -2.24
N ASP A 17 5.57 -27.38 -3.44
CA ASP A 17 6.95 -27.11 -3.81
C ASP A 17 7.02 -25.66 -4.32
N ALA A 18 7.15 -24.73 -3.37
CA ALA A 18 7.21 -23.29 -3.62
C ALA A 18 8.04 -22.61 -2.53
N LYS A 19 8.61 -21.45 -2.85
CA LYS A 19 9.32 -20.57 -1.91
C LYS A 19 8.53 -19.30 -1.72
N THR A 20 8.30 -18.92 -0.48
CA THR A 20 7.68 -17.64 -0.15
C THR A 20 8.72 -16.53 -0.12
N GLY A 21 8.35 -15.36 -0.61
CA GLY A 21 9.14 -14.14 -0.54
C GLY A 21 8.27 -12.96 -0.12
N ARG A 22 8.91 -11.96 0.48
CA ARG A 22 8.29 -10.68 0.82
C ARG A 22 9.24 -9.54 0.49
N LEU A 23 8.73 -8.55 -0.23
CA LEU A 23 9.32 -7.23 -0.30
C LEU A 23 8.50 -6.28 0.56
N SER A 24 9.17 -5.43 1.33
CA SER A 24 8.50 -4.53 2.27
C SER A 24 9.23 -3.22 2.43
N SER A 25 8.53 -2.24 2.99
CA SER A 25 9.08 -0.93 3.35
C SER A 25 9.98 -0.94 4.60
N TRP A 26 10.39 -2.12 5.10
CA TRP A 26 11.14 -2.24 6.35
C TRP A 26 12.47 -1.47 6.34
N ASP A 27 12.86 -0.99 7.51
CA ASP A 27 14.11 -0.28 7.71
C ASP A 27 15.30 -1.25 7.72
N GLN A 28 16.11 -1.20 6.66
CA GLN A 28 17.29 -2.08 6.50
C GLN A 28 18.38 -1.87 7.56
N SER A 29 18.34 -0.77 8.31
CA SER A 29 19.23 -0.55 9.47
C SER A 29 18.77 -1.29 10.73
N GLY A 30 17.56 -1.86 10.72
CA GLY A 30 16.94 -2.51 11.88
C GLY A 30 16.33 -1.54 12.89
N LYS A 31 16.15 -0.26 12.51
CA LYS A 31 15.38 0.72 13.30
C LYS A 31 13.90 0.67 12.89
N ASN A 32 13.17 1.77 13.05
CA ASN A 32 11.70 1.80 12.97
C ASN A 32 11.20 2.76 11.88
N GLN A 33 12.04 3.12 10.90
CA GLN A 33 11.58 3.91 9.75
C GLN A 33 11.04 2.97 8.65
N ASP A 34 10.03 2.18 8.99
CA ASP A 34 9.50 1.11 8.14
C ASP A 34 8.55 1.61 7.03
N TYR A 35 8.77 2.83 6.55
CA TYR A 35 8.04 3.45 5.45
C TYR A 35 9.00 4.17 4.51
N TRP A 36 8.59 4.29 3.26
CA TRP A 36 9.29 5.08 2.26
C TRP A 36 8.62 6.43 2.09
N LEU A 37 9.41 7.46 1.83
CA LEU A 37 8.93 8.80 1.47
C LEU A 37 9.17 9.02 0.00
N ILE A 38 8.11 9.39 -0.70
CA ILE A 38 8.12 9.61 -2.15
C ILE A 38 7.78 11.08 -2.37
N GLY A 39 8.73 11.82 -2.95
CA GLY A 39 8.60 13.24 -3.18
C GLY A 39 7.55 13.59 -4.24
N PRO A 40 7.16 14.88 -4.35
CA PRO A 40 6.27 15.36 -5.40
C PRO A 40 6.82 15.05 -6.80
N GLY A 41 6.01 14.42 -7.66
CA GLY A 41 6.38 14.02 -9.02
C GLY A 41 7.35 12.83 -9.11
N GLU A 42 7.73 12.24 -7.98
CA GLU A 42 8.67 11.12 -7.94
C GLU A 42 7.97 9.79 -8.23
N SER A 43 8.68 8.89 -8.92
CA SER A 43 8.27 7.51 -9.13
C SER A 43 9.32 6.58 -8.54
N VAL A 44 8.89 5.58 -7.77
CA VAL A 44 9.77 4.59 -7.14
C VAL A 44 9.29 3.17 -7.41
N THR A 45 10.23 2.24 -7.57
CA THR A 45 9.94 0.81 -7.69
C THR A 45 9.85 0.19 -6.30
N LEU A 46 8.65 -0.25 -5.90
CA LEU A 46 8.43 -0.95 -4.63
C LEU A 46 8.90 -2.40 -4.66
N ALA A 47 8.72 -3.05 -5.81
CA ALA A 47 9.12 -4.43 -6.02
C ALA A 47 9.63 -4.67 -7.42
N ASP A 48 10.71 -5.45 -7.51
CA ASP A 48 11.28 -5.98 -8.75
C ASP A 48 11.62 -7.45 -8.51
N ILE A 49 10.69 -8.34 -8.88
CA ILE A 49 10.76 -9.78 -8.63
C ILE A 49 11.17 -10.46 -9.94
N GLN A 50 12.27 -11.20 -9.92
CA GLN A 50 12.82 -11.93 -11.07
C GLN A 50 12.43 -13.40 -11.01
N GLY A 51 12.16 -14.02 -12.15
CA GLY A 51 11.77 -15.43 -12.29
C GLY A 51 10.26 -15.64 -12.45
N ALA A 52 9.84 -16.90 -12.50
CA ALA A 52 8.42 -17.27 -12.52
C ALA A 52 7.87 -17.28 -11.09
N GLY A 53 6.64 -16.82 -10.92
CA GLY A 53 5.99 -16.79 -9.60
C GLY A 53 4.59 -16.22 -9.64
N CYS A 54 4.04 -15.98 -8.45
CA CYS A 54 2.72 -15.38 -8.27
C CYS A 54 2.72 -14.47 -7.04
N ILE A 55 2.33 -13.20 -7.21
CA ILE A 55 2.01 -12.33 -6.07
C ILE A 55 0.71 -12.84 -5.48
N THR A 56 0.71 -13.11 -4.18
CA THR A 56 -0.43 -13.71 -3.47
C THR A 56 -1.09 -12.74 -2.50
N HIS A 57 -0.35 -11.73 -2.05
CA HIS A 57 -0.89 -10.73 -1.15
C HIS A 57 -0.14 -9.39 -1.26
N ILE A 58 -0.91 -8.30 -1.26
CA ILE A 58 -0.40 -6.94 -1.16
C ILE A 58 -1.07 -6.27 0.03
N TRP A 59 -0.29 -5.77 0.97
CA TRP A 59 -0.75 -4.88 2.04
C TRP A 59 -0.12 -3.51 1.89
N MET A 60 -0.91 -2.46 2.13
CA MET A 60 -0.41 -1.09 2.13
C MET A 60 -1.14 -0.21 3.15
N THR A 61 -0.42 0.76 3.72
CA THR A 61 -1.03 1.91 4.41
C THR A 61 -0.21 3.15 4.12
N GLN A 62 -0.85 4.32 4.16
CA GLN A 62 -0.31 5.55 3.60
C GLN A 62 -0.64 6.76 4.44
N PHE A 63 0.17 7.81 4.26
CA PHE A 63 -0.16 9.15 4.73
C PHE A 63 0.35 10.21 3.74
N CYS A 64 -0.38 11.31 3.64
CA CYS A 64 0.00 12.44 2.80
C CYS A 64 -0.62 13.71 3.42
N ARG A 65 0.20 14.59 3.98
CA ARG A 65 -0.27 15.67 4.86
C ARG A 65 0.61 16.90 4.82
N ARG A 66 0.02 18.05 5.12
CA ARG A 66 0.70 19.33 5.36
C ARG A 66 0.69 19.65 6.84
N VAL A 67 1.83 20.06 7.38
CA VAL A 67 1.91 20.65 8.72
C VAL A 67 1.68 22.17 8.59
N LEU A 68 0.65 22.71 9.25
CA LEU A 68 0.20 24.10 9.17
C LEU A 68 0.61 24.96 10.37
N GLY A 69 0.91 24.35 11.53
CA GLY A 69 1.09 25.06 12.80
C GLY A 69 2.44 24.85 13.46
N ALA A 70 2.58 25.42 14.66
CA ALA A 70 3.77 25.28 15.48
C ALA A 70 4.00 23.80 15.82
N SER A 71 5.17 23.29 15.43
CA SER A 71 5.64 21.95 15.72
C SER A 71 7.07 22.04 16.24
N VAL A 72 7.51 21.03 16.99
CA VAL A 72 8.92 20.88 17.41
C VAL A 72 9.83 20.73 16.18
N ILE A 73 9.28 20.27 15.06
CA ILE A 73 9.95 20.08 13.78
C ILE A 73 9.47 21.16 12.81
N ASP A 74 10.37 21.69 11.98
CA ASP A 74 10.01 22.63 10.91
C ASP A 74 8.82 22.10 10.09
N PRO A 75 7.79 22.91 9.79
CA PRO A 75 6.58 22.43 9.11
C PRO A 75 6.81 21.83 7.71
N LYS A 76 7.86 22.24 6.99
CA LYS A 76 8.22 21.61 5.72
C LYS A 76 8.92 20.28 5.97
N MET A 77 9.84 20.23 6.94
CA MET A 77 10.49 18.97 7.34
C MET A 77 9.51 17.94 7.91
N GLY A 78 8.47 18.38 8.65
CA GLY A 78 7.48 17.50 9.25
C GLY A 78 6.60 16.75 8.24
N GLN A 79 6.52 17.23 6.99
CA GLN A 79 5.83 16.52 5.89
C GLN A 79 6.60 15.27 5.44
N TRP A 80 7.90 15.22 5.72
CA TRP A 80 8.81 14.12 5.40
C TRP A 80 8.99 13.15 6.57
N ILE A 81 8.07 13.13 7.53
CA ILE A 81 8.15 12.21 8.66
C ILE A 81 6.78 11.61 8.85
N ALA A 82 6.74 10.32 9.18
CA ALA A 82 5.51 9.64 9.56
C ALA A 82 4.79 10.35 10.72
N PRO A 83 3.48 10.12 10.88
CA PRO A 83 2.72 10.55 12.05
C PRO A 83 3.17 9.86 13.34
N VAL A 84 4.45 9.99 13.73
CA VAL A 84 5.01 9.34 14.94
C VAL A 84 4.40 9.89 16.23
N ASN A 85 3.59 10.95 16.12
CA ASN A 85 2.64 11.34 17.16
C ASN A 85 1.36 10.47 17.09
N GLU A 86 1.48 9.14 17.00
CA GLU A 86 0.39 8.17 17.21
C GLU A 86 -0.25 8.26 18.62
N ILE A 87 0.15 9.26 19.41
CA ILE A 87 -0.61 9.81 20.52
C ILE A 87 -1.94 10.30 19.93
N HIS A 88 -3.04 9.71 20.38
CA HIS A 88 -4.37 10.22 20.08
C HIS A 88 -4.36 11.73 20.30
N ASN A 89 -4.58 12.52 19.24
CA ASN A 89 -4.53 13.98 19.35
C ASN A 89 -5.39 14.38 20.53
N ALA A 90 -4.84 15.17 21.46
CA ALA A 90 -5.67 15.82 22.46
C ALA A 90 -6.80 16.53 21.71
N LEU A 91 -8.05 16.22 22.07
CA LEU A 91 -9.25 16.66 21.35
C LEU A 91 -9.13 18.11 20.89
N GLY A 92 -8.95 18.33 19.57
CA GLY A 92 -9.09 19.65 18.96
C GLY A 92 -7.81 20.38 18.48
N VAL A 93 -6.60 19.85 18.64
CA VAL A 93 -5.38 20.52 18.12
C VAL A 93 -4.61 19.60 17.16
N CYS A 94 -5.05 19.55 15.90
CA CYS A 94 -4.32 18.92 14.81
C CYS A 94 -3.75 20.02 13.91
N TRP A 95 -2.44 20.26 14.00
CA TRP A 95 -1.75 21.19 13.10
C TRP A 95 -1.39 20.55 11.76
N GLU A 96 -2.04 19.44 11.43
CA GLU A 96 -1.81 18.70 10.20
C GLU A 96 -3.11 18.54 9.44
N VAL A 97 -3.03 18.76 8.13
CA VAL A 97 -4.14 18.57 7.22
C VAL A 97 -3.72 17.52 6.20
N ALA A 98 -4.40 16.38 6.24
CA ALA A 98 -4.28 15.36 5.20
C ALA A 98 -4.73 15.95 3.86
N ASP A 99 -4.06 15.58 2.77
CA ASP A 99 -4.55 15.93 1.44
C ASP A 99 -5.85 15.15 1.17
N PRO A 100 -6.98 15.83 0.91
CA PRO A 100 -8.28 15.16 0.78
C PRO A 100 -8.38 14.20 -0.41
N HIS A 101 -7.43 14.25 -1.35
CA HIS A 101 -7.49 13.55 -2.63
C HIS A 101 -6.26 12.68 -2.91
N TYR A 102 -5.34 12.48 -1.95
CA TYR A 102 -4.06 11.81 -2.24
C TYR A 102 -4.22 10.39 -2.81
N TYR A 103 -5.25 9.65 -2.38
CA TYR A 103 -5.55 8.32 -2.94
C TYR A 103 -5.81 8.31 -4.45
N ARG A 104 -6.16 9.46 -5.03
CA ARG A 104 -6.36 9.63 -6.49
C ARG A 104 -5.24 10.40 -7.18
N LYS A 105 -4.25 10.89 -6.41
CA LYS A 105 -3.04 11.57 -6.90
C LYS A 105 -1.80 10.68 -6.84
N VAL A 106 -1.93 9.45 -6.34
CA VAL A 106 -0.85 8.46 -6.32
C VAL A 106 -1.26 7.34 -7.26
N LEU A 107 -0.42 7.02 -8.25
CA LEU A 107 -0.66 5.93 -9.18
C LEU A 107 0.09 4.68 -8.73
N ILE A 108 -0.57 3.53 -8.81
CA ILE A 108 0.09 2.22 -8.78
C ILE A 108 0.22 1.70 -10.20
N LYS A 109 1.42 1.24 -10.55
CA LYS A 109 1.74 0.65 -11.84
C LYS A 109 2.28 -0.75 -11.65
N MET A 110 1.84 -1.69 -12.48
CA MET A 110 2.33 -3.07 -12.45
C MET A 110 2.71 -3.52 -13.85
N TYR A 111 3.90 -4.11 -13.98
CA TYR A 111 4.45 -4.61 -15.22
C TYR A 111 4.71 -6.10 -15.06
N TRP A 112 4.26 -6.88 -16.04
CA TRP A 112 4.45 -8.32 -16.09
C TRP A 112 5.35 -8.67 -17.27
N ASP A 113 6.23 -9.65 -17.07
CA ASP A 113 7.00 -10.29 -18.12
C ASP A 113 7.83 -9.36 -19.02
N ASN A 114 8.42 -8.33 -18.41
CA ASN A 114 9.21 -7.30 -19.10
C ASN A 114 8.42 -6.51 -20.17
N ALA A 115 7.09 -6.42 -20.03
CA ALA A 115 6.29 -5.54 -20.87
C ALA A 115 6.79 -4.09 -20.78
N GLU A 116 6.85 -3.42 -21.94
CA GLU A 116 7.26 -2.01 -22.04
C GLU A 116 6.24 -1.07 -21.39
N GLU A 117 4.96 -1.43 -21.47
CA GLU A 117 3.85 -0.69 -20.87
C GLU A 117 3.27 -1.43 -19.65
N PRO A 118 2.85 -0.68 -18.62
CA PRO A 118 2.23 -1.27 -17.43
C PRO A 118 0.87 -1.89 -17.77
N SER A 119 0.66 -3.14 -17.33
CA SER A 119 -0.63 -3.84 -17.49
C SER A 119 -1.69 -3.35 -16.51
N VAL A 120 -1.28 -2.77 -15.38
CA VAL A 120 -2.15 -2.11 -14.41
C VAL A 120 -1.64 -0.69 -14.23
N VAL A 121 -2.48 0.31 -14.48
CA VAL A 121 -2.23 1.73 -14.13
C VAL A 121 -3.51 2.32 -13.61
N VAL A 122 -3.59 2.53 -12.30
CA VAL A 122 -4.78 3.08 -11.67
C VAL A 122 -4.38 3.95 -10.48
N PRO A 123 -5.24 4.89 -10.05
CA PRO A 123 -5.03 5.54 -8.78
C PRO A 123 -5.07 4.53 -7.64
N LEU A 124 -4.16 4.68 -6.67
CA LEU A 124 -3.94 3.74 -5.58
C LEU A 124 -5.22 3.42 -4.82
N GLY A 125 -6.02 4.43 -4.48
CA GLY A 125 -7.29 4.23 -3.80
C GLY A 125 -8.27 3.40 -4.62
N ASP A 126 -8.38 3.72 -5.92
CA ASP A 126 -9.33 3.06 -6.82
C ASP A 126 -8.99 1.56 -6.98
N PHE A 127 -7.70 1.19 -7.00
CA PHE A 127 -7.25 -0.21 -6.98
C PHE A 127 -7.84 -1.00 -5.80
N PHE A 128 -7.83 -0.40 -4.61
CA PHE A 128 -8.29 -1.01 -3.37
C PHE A 128 -9.76 -0.71 -3.06
N CYS A 129 -10.55 -0.22 -4.02
CA CYS A 129 -11.98 0.12 -3.85
C CYS A 129 -12.27 1.32 -2.93
N ILE A 130 -11.31 2.25 -2.76
CA ILE A 130 -11.55 3.54 -2.08
C ILE A 130 -12.10 4.55 -3.09
N GLY A 131 -13.42 4.71 -3.12
CA GLY A 131 -14.08 5.72 -3.92
C GLY A 131 -13.76 7.14 -3.43
N HIS A 132 -13.42 8.04 -4.36
CA HIS A 132 -13.26 9.48 -4.10
C HIS A 132 -12.27 9.86 -2.98
N SER A 133 -11.27 9.01 -2.71
CA SER A 133 -10.33 9.22 -1.59
C SER A 133 -10.99 9.27 -0.21
N MET A 134 -12.15 8.62 -0.07
CA MET A 134 -12.92 8.57 1.17
C MET A 134 -13.00 7.12 1.64
N PRO A 135 -12.08 6.67 2.50
CA PRO A 135 -12.00 5.27 2.87
C PRO A 135 -13.14 4.87 3.81
N GLY A 136 -13.59 3.63 3.65
CA GLY A 136 -14.57 2.98 4.50
C GLY A 136 -14.15 1.53 4.73
N ASN A 137 -14.70 0.89 5.77
CA ASN A 137 -14.43 -0.52 6.01
C ASN A 137 -15.08 -1.37 4.91
N ILE A 138 -14.28 -2.20 4.26
CA ILE A 138 -14.73 -3.18 3.27
C ILE A 138 -14.11 -4.52 3.67
N ASN A 139 -14.93 -5.58 3.72
CA ASN A 139 -14.44 -6.92 3.97
C ASN A 139 -14.99 -7.87 2.91
N THR A 140 -14.19 -8.09 1.87
CA THR A 140 -14.49 -9.03 0.80
C THR A 140 -13.37 -10.07 0.70
N LEU A 141 -13.58 -11.13 -0.07
CA LEU A 141 -12.56 -12.15 -0.28
C LEU A 141 -11.26 -11.60 -0.91
N PRO A 142 -11.30 -10.84 -2.02
CA PRO A 142 -10.07 -10.37 -2.65
C PRO A 142 -9.54 -9.05 -2.09
N ILE A 143 -10.38 -8.21 -1.49
CA ILE A 143 -10.00 -6.88 -1.00
C ILE A 143 -10.55 -6.65 0.41
N ASN A 144 -9.68 -6.20 1.31
CA ASN A 144 -10.06 -5.78 2.65
C ASN A 144 -9.51 -4.38 2.95
N ILE A 145 -10.36 -3.51 3.48
CA ILE A 145 -10.01 -2.17 3.93
C ILE A 145 -10.41 -2.06 5.39
N SER A 146 -9.47 -1.61 6.23
CA SER A 146 -9.74 -1.27 7.62
C SER A 146 -9.33 0.17 7.92
N THR A 147 -10.24 0.89 8.58
CA THR A 147 -10.10 2.30 8.92
C THR A 147 -10.39 2.52 10.40
N LYS A 148 -9.65 3.45 11.01
CA LYS A 148 -9.98 3.93 12.35
C LYS A 148 -11.31 4.69 12.31
N PRO A 149 -12.13 4.67 13.36
CA PRO A 149 -13.41 5.38 13.39
C PRO A 149 -13.31 6.87 13.00
N GLU A 150 -12.20 7.54 13.35
CA GLU A 150 -11.97 8.96 13.12
C GLU A 150 -11.59 9.30 11.67
N GLU A 151 -11.10 8.32 10.91
CA GLU A 151 -10.68 8.48 9.51
C GLU A 151 -11.72 7.95 8.52
N ARG A 152 -12.69 7.18 9.02
CA ARG A 152 -13.76 6.62 8.20
C ARG A 152 -14.62 7.73 7.60
N TYR A 153 -14.88 7.62 6.29
CA TYR A 153 -15.68 8.58 5.52
C TYR A 153 -15.12 10.01 5.53
N LYS A 154 -13.83 10.16 5.78
CA LYS A 154 -13.12 11.43 5.71
C LYS A 154 -12.27 11.46 4.45
N PHE A 155 -12.36 12.54 3.69
CA PHE A 155 -11.48 12.74 2.53
C PHE A 155 -10.01 12.75 2.98
N GLY A 156 -9.19 11.90 2.36
CA GLY A 156 -7.78 11.75 2.73
C GLY A 156 -7.57 11.05 4.07
N GLY A 157 -8.57 10.36 4.62
CA GLY A 157 -8.40 9.54 5.81
C GLY A 157 -7.37 8.43 5.58
N SER A 158 -6.68 7.99 6.62
CA SER A 158 -5.78 6.84 6.51
C SER A 158 -6.53 5.51 6.62
N ALA A 159 -6.06 4.51 5.87
CA ALA A 159 -6.64 3.17 5.84
C ALA A 159 -5.56 2.13 5.61
N ALA A 160 -5.74 0.94 6.19
CA ALA A 160 -4.95 -0.23 5.84
C ALA A 160 -5.68 -1.02 4.74
N LEU A 161 -4.95 -1.30 3.67
CA LEU A 161 -5.46 -1.87 2.42
C LEU A 161 -4.83 -3.25 2.23
N ASN A 162 -5.65 -4.25 1.91
CA ASN A 162 -5.19 -5.60 1.58
C ASN A 162 -5.78 -6.04 0.25
N CYS A 163 -4.98 -6.71 -0.56
CA CYS A 163 -5.37 -7.35 -1.80
C CYS A 163 -4.85 -8.80 -1.83
N PHE A 164 -5.72 -9.73 -2.18
CA PHE A 164 -5.48 -11.17 -2.23
C PHE A 164 -5.73 -11.75 -3.64
N PHE A 165 -5.80 -10.91 -4.67
CA PHE A 165 -5.82 -11.39 -6.04
C PHE A 165 -4.49 -12.08 -6.38
N PRO A 166 -4.51 -13.31 -6.91
CA PRO A 166 -3.30 -13.93 -7.43
C PRO A 166 -2.87 -13.21 -8.71
N MET A 167 -1.61 -12.76 -8.76
CA MET A 167 -1.03 -12.09 -9.93
C MET A 167 0.18 -12.89 -10.42
N PRO A 168 -0.04 -13.90 -11.29
CA PRO A 168 1.03 -14.73 -11.82
C PRO A 168 1.87 -13.98 -12.86
N PHE A 169 3.16 -14.32 -12.92
CA PHE A 169 4.12 -13.81 -13.90
C PHE A 169 5.14 -14.91 -14.23
N ASN A 170 5.70 -14.91 -15.43
CA ASN A 170 6.57 -15.98 -15.92
C ASN A 170 8.07 -15.64 -15.84
N THR A 171 8.43 -14.36 -15.92
CA THR A 171 9.83 -13.92 -16.02
C THR A 171 10.18 -12.78 -15.07
N ARG A 172 9.29 -11.80 -14.88
CA ARG A 172 9.52 -10.65 -13.99
C ARG A 172 8.20 -9.99 -13.60
N ALA A 173 8.12 -9.51 -12.36
CA ALA A 173 7.05 -8.63 -11.89
C ALA A 173 7.65 -7.34 -11.31
N VAL A 174 7.18 -6.19 -11.79
CA VAL A 174 7.59 -4.87 -11.28
C VAL A 174 6.37 -4.12 -10.77
N ILE A 175 6.44 -3.60 -9.55
CA ILE A 175 5.42 -2.72 -8.97
C ILE A 175 6.05 -1.36 -8.69
N GLU A 176 5.46 -0.31 -9.26
CA GLU A 176 5.89 1.07 -9.07
C GLU A 176 4.78 1.92 -8.44
N ILE A 177 5.19 2.93 -7.68
CA ILE A 177 4.33 4.00 -7.20
C ILE A 177 4.83 5.33 -7.74
N GLU A 178 3.91 6.12 -8.29
CA GLU A 178 4.16 7.50 -8.72
C GLU A 178 3.34 8.46 -7.85
N ASN A 179 4.02 9.41 -7.20
CA ASN A 179 3.37 10.47 -6.45
C ASN A 179 3.12 11.69 -7.36
N GLN A 180 1.90 11.86 -7.85
CA GLN A 180 1.49 13.04 -8.63
C GLN A 180 0.99 14.18 -7.76
N ASN A 181 1.15 14.09 -6.44
CA ASN A 181 0.80 15.17 -5.52
C ASN A 181 1.89 16.25 -5.49
N ASP A 182 1.54 17.40 -4.90
CA ASP A 182 2.46 18.53 -4.72
C ASP A 182 3.19 18.50 -3.36
N ILE A 183 2.99 17.43 -2.58
CA ILE A 183 3.60 17.18 -1.27
C ILE A 183 4.13 15.74 -1.18
N PRO A 184 5.05 15.48 -0.25
CA PRO A 184 5.56 14.14 -0.01
C PRO A 184 4.46 13.16 0.41
N TYR A 185 4.64 11.91 0.02
CA TYR A 185 3.75 10.80 0.30
C TYR A 185 4.51 9.69 1.02
N GLY A 186 3.96 9.22 2.14
CA GLY A 186 4.50 8.13 2.92
C GLY A 186 3.83 6.80 2.58
N GLN A 187 4.64 5.77 2.33
CA GLN A 187 4.20 4.44 1.92
C GLN A 187 4.75 3.37 2.85
N TYR A 188 3.85 2.65 3.52
CA TYR A 188 4.14 1.34 4.11
C TYR A 188 3.61 0.25 3.18
N PHE A 189 4.36 -0.81 2.92
CA PHE A 189 3.88 -1.89 2.06
C PHE A 189 4.46 -3.25 2.42
N TYR A 190 3.70 -4.30 2.12
CA TYR A 190 4.14 -5.69 1.97
C TYR A 190 3.66 -6.21 0.61
N ILE A 191 4.57 -6.83 -0.14
CA ILE A 191 4.28 -7.55 -1.38
C ILE A 191 4.78 -8.97 -1.17
N ASP A 192 3.84 -9.87 -0.93
CA ASP A 192 4.04 -11.29 -0.69
C ASP A 192 3.87 -12.08 -1.98
N TYR A 193 4.79 -13.01 -2.25
CA TYR A 193 4.78 -13.81 -3.45
C TYR A 193 5.29 -15.24 -3.21
N GLU A 194 4.92 -16.14 -4.12
CA GLU A 194 5.41 -17.52 -4.18
C GLU A 194 6.18 -17.74 -5.50
N MET A 195 7.30 -18.45 -5.44
CA MET A 195 8.16 -18.85 -6.57
C MET A 195 8.40 -20.35 -6.63
#